data_AF-A0AAP2HRN1-F1
#
_entry.id   AF-A0AAP2HRN1-F1
#
_cell.length_a   1.000
_cell.length_b   1.000
_cell.length_c   1.000
_cell.angle_alpha   90.00
_cell.angle_beta   90.00
_cell.angle_gamma   90.00
#
_symmetry.space_group_name_H-M   'P 1'
#
loop_
_entity.id
_entity.type
_entity.pdbx_description
1 polymer ?
#
loop_
_entity_poly.entity_id
_entity_poly.type
_entity_poly.pdbx_seq_one_letter_code
_entity_poly.pdbx_strand_id
1 'polypeptide(L)'
;VNEIRDASQNYKFARDKEKTVWGQHYEEMGRKTVLRRLFKYLPVSIELASAAALDDVGASGRSQALDTVLDGDYITPTDDEPDDDGVIDPPAGLIDQRQQQRDMTLPSYDDLLSQIQNAKDEEVLALVLDSARDLPQTEYVKLEQAYQDRREVLLGA
;
A
#
# COMPACT_ATOMS: atom_id res chain seq x y z
N VAL A 1 -45.94 10.31 -7.06
CA VAL A 1 -44.64 9.68 -6.71
C VAL A 1 -44.31 8.51 -7.65
N ASN A 2 -45.14 7.47 -7.74
CA ASN A 2 -44.88 6.32 -8.63
C ASN A 2 -44.83 6.70 -10.12
N GLU A 3 -45.72 7.59 -10.60
CA GLU A 3 -45.67 8.06 -11.99
C GLU A 3 -44.36 8.78 -12.34
N ILE A 4 -43.82 9.58 -11.40
CA ILE A 4 -42.55 10.30 -11.62
C ILE A 4 -41.38 9.30 -11.68
N ARG A 5 -41.38 8.29 -10.79
CA ARG A 5 -40.40 7.19 -10.82
C ARG A 5 -40.47 6.44 -12.14
N ASP A 6 -41.67 6.04 -12.55
CA ASP A 6 -41.90 5.21 -13.72
C ASP A 6 -41.64 5.99 -15.05
N ALA A 7 -41.76 7.31 -15.02
CA ALA A 7 -41.40 8.18 -16.13
C ALA A 7 -39.88 8.39 -16.31
N SER A 8 -39.07 8.16 -15.27
CA SER A 8 -37.63 8.39 -15.29
C SER A 8 -36.89 7.45 -16.26
N GLN A 9 -35.87 7.98 -16.94
CA GLN A 9 -35.11 7.23 -17.95
C GLN A 9 -34.38 6.03 -17.34
N ASN A 10 -33.76 6.21 -16.17
CA ASN A 10 -33.07 5.13 -15.49
C ASN A 10 -34.01 3.99 -15.08
N TYR A 11 -35.22 4.31 -14.60
CA TYR A 11 -36.19 3.27 -14.22
C TYR A 11 -36.71 2.50 -15.43
N LYS A 12 -36.98 3.19 -16.54
CA LYS A 12 -37.37 2.55 -17.81
C LYS A 12 -36.27 1.63 -18.35
N PHE A 13 -35.03 2.10 -18.33
CA PHE A 13 -33.87 1.31 -18.74
C PHE A 13 -33.64 0.09 -17.83
N ALA A 14 -33.80 0.25 -16.52
CA ALA A 14 -33.62 -0.83 -15.55
C ALA A 14 -34.74 -1.89 -15.58
N ARG A 15 -35.96 -1.52 -16.03
CA ARG A 15 -37.06 -2.48 -16.22
C ARG A 15 -36.72 -3.53 -17.28
N ASP A 16 -36.09 -3.11 -18.38
CA ASP A 16 -35.70 -3.99 -19.49
C ASP A 16 -34.32 -4.61 -19.22
N LYS A 17 -34.24 -5.47 -18.21
CA LYS A 17 -32.97 -6.09 -17.76
C LYS A 17 -32.16 -6.71 -18.90
N GLU A 18 -32.82 -7.35 -19.86
CA GLU A 18 -32.18 -8.00 -21.02
C GLU A 18 -31.44 -7.02 -21.94
N LYS A 19 -31.83 -5.74 -21.98
CA LYS A 19 -31.16 -4.70 -22.77
C LYS A 19 -30.04 -4.00 -22.00
N THR A 20 -29.93 -4.26 -20.71
CA THR A 20 -28.86 -3.68 -19.90
C THR A 20 -27.55 -4.44 -20.13
N VAL A 21 -26.42 -3.75 -19.94
CA VAL A 21 -25.08 -4.35 -20.05
C VAL A 21 -24.93 -5.57 -19.12
N TRP A 22 -25.54 -5.53 -17.93
CA TRP A 22 -25.55 -6.66 -17.00
C TRP A 22 -26.40 -7.83 -17.47
N GLY A 23 -27.48 -7.59 -18.20
CA GLY A 23 -28.30 -8.65 -18.79
C GLY A 23 -27.63 -9.34 -19.98
N GLN A 24 -26.92 -8.58 -20.81
CA GLN A 24 -26.23 -9.11 -21.99
C GLN A 24 -24.87 -9.75 -21.67
N HIS A 25 -24.17 -9.25 -20.64
CA HIS A 25 -22.80 -9.64 -20.32
C HIS A 25 -22.60 -9.97 -18.83
N TYR A 26 -23.55 -10.71 -18.24
CA TYR A 26 -23.52 -11.03 -16.81
C TYR A 26 -22.20 -11.68 -16.35
N GLU A 27 -21.71 -12.67 -17.10
CA GLU A 27 -20.47 -13.38 -16.75
C GLU A 27 -19.24 -12.46 -16.79
N GLU A 28 -19.09 -11.66 -17.84
CA GLU A 28 -17.94 -10.76 -18.00
C GLU A 28 -17.96 -9.63 -16.95
N MET A 29 -19.14 -9.09 -16.65
CA MET A 29 -19.31 -8.10 -15.59
C MET A 29 -19.01 -8.68 -14.21
N GLY A 30 -19.42 -9.94 -13.96
CA GLY A 30 -19.07 -10.68 -12.76
C GLY A 30 -17.56 -10.87 -12.62
N ARG A 31 -16.89 -11.36 -13.67
CA ARG A 31 -15.43 -11.55 -13.70
C ARG A 31 -14.68 -10.24 -13.45
N LYS A 32 -15.04 -9.15 -14.13
CA LYS A 32 -14.47 -7.81 -13.92
C LYS A 32 -14.60 -7.37 -12.46
N THR A 33 -15.75 -7.61 -11.85
CA THR A 33 -16.03 -7.21 -10.46
C THR A 33 -15.19 -8.00 -9.47
N VAL A 34 -15.11 -9.33 -9.63
CA VAL A 34 -14.30 -10.19 -8.76
C VAL A 34 -12.82 -9.85 -8.90
N LEU A 35 -12.35 -9.66 -10.14
CA LEU A 35 -10.96 -9.32 -10.44
C LEU A 35 -10.57 -8.00 -9.78
N ARG A 36 -11.37 -6.93 -9.95
CA ARG A 36 -11.16 -5.63 -9.27
C ARG A 36 -11.04 -5.77 -7.75
N ARG A 37 -11.84 -6.63 -7.13
CA ARG A 37 -11.80 -6.87 -5.67
C ARG A 37 -10.56 -7.65 -5.25
N LEU A 38 -10.17 -8.67 -6.00
CA LEU A 38 -8.97 -9.46 -5.71
C LEU A 38 -7.68 -8.64 -5.82
N PHE A 39 -7.59 -7.73 -6.80
CA PHE A 39 -6.42 -6.88 -7.00
C PHE A 39 -6.07 -5.99 -5.79
N LYS A 40 -7.04 -5.69 -4.91
CA LYS A 40 -6.79 -4.94 -3.66
C LYS A 40 -5.93 -5.72 -2.66
N TYR A 41 -5.88 -7.04 -2.76
CA TYR A 41 -5.18 -7.92 -1.83
C TYR A 41 -3.94 -8.60 -2.44
N LEU A 42 -3.66 -8.34 -3.72
CA LEU A 42 -2.49 -8.88 -4.40
C LEU A 42 -1.28 -7.94 -4.15
N PRO A 43 -0.08 -8.46 -3.85
CA PRO A 43 1.12 -7.64 -3.87
C PRO A 43 1.42 -7.24 -5.32
N VAL A 44 1.01 -6.03 -5.69
CA VAL A 44 1.23 -5.44 -7.02
C VAL A 44 2.30 -4.35 -7.01
N SER A 45 2.94 -4.13 -8.16
CA SER A 45 3.96 -3.09 -8.34
C SER A 45 3.38 -1.68 -8.11
N ILE A 46 4.25 -0.73 -7.74
CA ILE A 46 3.83 0.65 -7.37
C ILE A 46 3.07 1.36 -8.50
N GLU A 47 3.52 1.19 -9.73
CA GLU A 47 2.91 1.80 -10.91
C GLU A 47 1.47 1.31 -11.12
N LEU A 48 1.24 0.02 -10.82
CA LEU A 48 -0.07 -0.61 -10.96
C LEU A 48 -1.02 -0.25 -9.81
N ALA A 49 -0.49 -0.03 -8.61
CA ALA A 49 -1.28 0.42 -7.47
C ALA A 49 -1.84 1.84 -7.69
N SER A 50 -1.01 2.77 -8.19
CA SER A 50 -1.45 4.13 -8.53
C SER A 50 -2.53 4.12 -9.63
N ALA A 51 -2.35 3.30 -10.66
CA ALA A 51 -3.35 3.15 -11.73
C ALA A 51 -4.68 2.57 -11.21
N ALA A 52 -4.63 1.60 -10.29
CA ALA A 52 -5.83 1.01 -9.68
C ALA A 52 -6.59 2.01 -8.79
N ALA A 53 -5.87 2.88 -8.08
CA ALA A 53 -6.47 3.95 -7.28
C ALA A 53 -7.22 4.97 -8.16
N LEU A 54 -6.62 5.39 -9.28
CA LEU A 54 -7.27 6.28 -10.25
C LEU A 54 -8.54 5.67 -10.86
N ASP A 55 -8.52 4.37 -11.16
CA ASP A 55 -9.68 3.65 -11.67
C ASP A 55 -10.81 3.53 -10.62
N ASP A 56 -10.50 3.45 -9.32
CA ASP A 56 -11.51 3.47 -8.24
C ASP A 56 -12.17 4.85 -8.11
N VAL A 57 -11.41 5.94 -8.28
CA VAL A 57 -11.93 7.32 -8.34
C VAL A 57 -12.95 7.44 -9.49
N GLY A 58 -12.59 6.97 -10.68
CA GLY A 58 -13.50 6.95 -11.83
C GLY A 58 -14.76 6.10 -11.61
N ALA A 59 -14.62 4.92 -10.99
CA ALA A 59 -15.76 4.05 -10.68
C ALA A 59 -16.71 4.65 -9.64
N SER A 60 -16.19 5.45 -8.70
CA SER A 60 -17.00 6.17 -7.71
C SER A 60 -17.72 7.41 -8.26
N GLY A 61 -17.52 7.73 -9.55
CA GLY A 61 -18.09 8.92 -10.19
C GLY A 61 -17.40 10.23 -9.79
N ARG A 62 -16.26 10.14 -9.07
CA ARG A 62 -15.44 11.30 -8.73
C ARG A 62 -14.56 11.67 -9.92
N SER A 63 -14.29 12.97 -10.05
CA SER A 63 -13.41 13.48 -11.11
C SER A 63 -12.00 12.94 -10.90
N GLN A 64 -11.41 12.37 -11.94
CA GLN A 64 -10.00 11.97 -11.97
C GLN A 64 -9.06 13.14 -12.30
N ALA A 65 -9.59 14.37 -12.41
CA ALA A 65 -8.86 15.58 -12.83
C ALA A 65 -8.05 15.40 -14.14
N LEU A 66 -8.49 14.51 -15.03
CA LEU A 66 -7.80 14.26 -16.32
C LEU A 66 -7.82 15.47 -17.27
N ASP A 67 -8.69 16.45 -17.00
CA ASP A 67 -8.81 17.69 -17.76
C ASP A 67 -7.61 18.61 -17.55
N THR A 68 -7.11 18.73 -16.31
CA THR A 68 -5.95 19.60 -15.98
C THR A 68 -4.61 19.03 -16.44
N VAL A 69 -4.55 17.72 -16.71
CA VAL A 69 -3.34 17.04 -17.22
C VAL A 69 -3.00 17.51 -18.64
N LEU A 70 -4.00 17.89 -19.45
CA LEU A 70 -3.77 18.40 -20.81
C LEU A 70 -3.15 19.80 -20.82
N ASP A 71 -3.41 20.59 -19.78
CA ASP A 71 -2.89 21.95 -19.60
C ASP A 71 -1.53 21.98 -18.86
N GLY A 72 -0.97 20.82 -18.53
CA GLY A 72 0.34 20.67 -17.89
C GLY A 72 0.35 20.94 -16.39
N ASP A 73 -0.81 21.14 -15.76
CA ASP A 73 -0.95 21.27 -14.31
C ASP A 73 -1.25 19.90 -13.70
N TYR A 74 -0.18 19.19 -13.35
CA TYR A 74 -0.26 17.85 -12.76
C TYR A 74 -0.55 17.97 -11.26
N ILE A 75 -1.84 17.96 -10.92
CA ILE A 75 -2.29 17.88 -9.53
C ILE A 75 -2.36 16.39 -9.16
N THR A 76 -1.38 15.92 -8.40
CA THR A 76 -1.53 14.64 -7.69
C THR A 76 -2.63 14.82 -6.65
N PRO A 77 -3.63 13.93 -6.58
CA PRO A 77 -4.52 13.91 -5.43
C PRO A 77 -3.69 13.58 -4.19
N THR A 78 -3.22 14.59 -3.48
CA THR A 78 -2.69 14.48 -2.13
C THR A 78 -3.87 14.57 -1.18
N ASP A 79 -3.94 13.67 -0.20
CA ASP A 79 -5.00 13.61 0.82
C ASP A 79 -5.04 14.85 1.77
N ASP A 80 -4.34 15.94 1.45
CA ASP A 80 -4.09 17.10 2.32
C ASP A 80 -4.84 18.39 1.90
N GLU A 81 -6.09 18.29 1.41
CA GLU A 81 -7.00 19.44 1.40
C GLU A 81 -8.15 19.23 2.39
N PRO A 82 -8.31 20.10 3.42
CA PRO A 82 -9.42 20.03 4.34
C PRO A 82 -10.54 20.99 3.91
N ASP A 83 -11.55 20.49 3.20
CA ASP A 83 -12.84 21.18 3.06
C ASP A 83 -14.02 20.18 3.19
N ASP A 84 -14.60 20.22 4.39
CA ASP A 84 -15.98 20.06 4.89
C ASP A 84 -16.97 18.97 4.38
N ASP A 85 -17.66 18.42 5.39
CA ASP A 85 -18.99 17.77 5.46
C ASP A 85 -19.38 16.51 4.66
N GLY A 86 -18.52 15.49 4.68
CA GLY A 86 -19.00 14.11 4.53
C GLY A 86 -18.12 13.14 5.29
N VAL A 87 -18.62 12.60 6.42
CA VAL A 87 -17.98 11.47 7.10
C VAL A 87 -18.03 10.26 6.16
N ILE A 88 -17.06 10.18 5.26
CA ILE A 88 -16.62 8.95 4.64
C ILE A 88 -15.49 8.52 5.55
N ASP A 89 -15.81 7.57 6.43
CA ASP A 89 -14.81 6.85 7.22
C ASP A 89 -13.70 6.44 6.22
N PRO A 90 -12.47 6.98 6.31
CA PRO A 90 -11.40 6.48 5.49
C PRO A 90 -11.30 4.99 5.81
N PRO A 91 -11.24 4.07 4.83
CA PRO A 91 -10.93 2.70 5.16
C PRO A 91 -9.58 2.73 5.87
N ALA A 92 -9.62 2.52 7.18
CA ALA A 92 -8.44 2.44 8.03
C ALA A 92 -7.50 1.43 7.38
N GLY A 93 -6.45 1.92 6.72
CA GLY A 93 -5.52 1.04 6.01
C GLY A 93 -4.89 1.53 4.71
N LEU A 94 -4.99 2.79 4.29
CA LEU A 94 -4.12 3.32 3.21
C LEU A 94 -3.13 4.39 3.68
N ILE A 95 -2.67 4.28 4.92
CA ILE A 95 -1.30 4.69 5.27
C ILE A 95 -0.34 3.95 4.32
N ASP A 96 0.79 4.54 3.95
CA ASP A 96 1.90 3.84 3.29
C ASP A 96 2.35 2.67 4.19
N GLN A 97 1.63 1.55 4.09
CA GLN A 97 1.85 0.38 4.91
C GLN A 97 3.22 -0.21 4.62
N ARG A 98 3.90 0.17 3.53
CA ARG A 98 5.21 -0.38 3.17
C ARG A 98 6.36 0.37 3.78
N GLN A 99 6.32 1.70 3.92
CA GLN A 99 7.31 2.39 4.76
C GLN A 99 7.15 1.95 6.21
N GLN A 100 5.93 1.93 6.73
CA GLN A 100 5.69 1.47 8.10
C GLN A 100 6.00 -0.03 8.29
N GLN A 101 5.72 -0.91 7.33
CA GLN A 101 6.12 -2.33 7.41
C GLN A 101 7.62 -2.52 7.23
N ARG A 102 8.29 -1.81 6.31
CA ARG A 102 9.74 -1.90 6.15
C ARG A 102 10.47 -1.40 7.40
N ASP A 103 10.07 -0.24 7.93
CA ASP A 103 10.59 0.31 9.17
C ASP A 103 10.25 -0.54 10.40
N MET A 104 9.17 -1.34 10.35
CA MET A 104 8.82 -2.34 11.37
C MET A 104 9.58 -3.67 11.26
N THR A 105 10.12 -4.02 10.09
CA THR A 105 10.71 -5.35 9.81
C THR A 105 12.23 -5.35 9.75
N LEU A 106 12.86 -4.19 9.56
CA LEU A 106 14.30 -4.06 9.62
C LEU A 106 14.74 -3.94 11.09
N PRO A 107 15.67 -4.78 11.57
CA PRO A 107 16.26 -4.59 12.88
C PRO A 107 16.88 -3.19 12.95
N SER A 108 16.44 -2.40 13.93
CA SER A 108 17.03 -1.08 14.18
C SER A 108 18.51 -1.25 14.57
N TYR A 109 19.34 -0.29 14.19
CA TYR A 109 20.76 -0.26 14.57
C TYR A 109 20.98 -0.49 16.08
N ASP A 110 20.15 0.15 16.91
CA ASP A 110 20.25 0.03 18.37
C ASP A 110 19.91 -1.39 18.87
N ASP A 111 18.95 -2.06 18.21
CA ASP A 111 18.57 -3.43 18.55
C ASP A 111 19.72 -4.40 18.22
N LEU A 112 20.31 -4.28 17.03
CA LEU A 112 21.46 -5.08 16.61
C LEU A 112 22.69 -4.85 17.50
N LEU A 113 22.95 -3.61 17.89
CA LEU A 113 24.04 -3.28 18.82
C LEU A 113 23.82 -3.96 20.19
N SER A 114 22.59 -3.95 20.69
CA SER A 114 22.23 -4.61 21.95
C SER A 114 22.37 -6.14 21.86
N GLN A 115 22.04 -6.73 20.72
CA GLN A 115 22.19 -8.16 20.46
C GLN A 115 23.67 -8.55 20.39
N ILE A 116 24.51 -7.74 19.75
CA ILE A 116 25.98 -7.92 19.74
C ILE A 116 26.53 -7.88 21.17
N GLN A 117 26.16 -6.88 21.98
CA GLN A 117 26.68 -6.75 23.35
C GLN A 117 26.28 -7.92 24.26
N ASN A 118 25.07 -8.47 24.06
CA ASN A 118 24.53 -9.57 24.88
C ASN A 118 24.82 -10.96 24.31
N ALA A 119 25.42 -11.07 23.11
CA ALA A 119 25.73 -12.35 22.49
C ALA A 119 26.69 -13.17 23.37
N LYS A 120 26.34 -14.44 23.60
CA LYS A 120 27.11 -15.37 24.44
C LYS A 120 27.98 -16.32 23.62
N ASP A 121 27.61 -16.54 22.36
CA ASP A 121 28.24 -17.49 21.45
C ASP A 121 28.69 -16.78 20.17
N GLU A 122 29.82 -17.24 19.61
CA GLU A 122 30.38 -16.68 18.37
C GLU A 122 29.43 -16.85 17.17
N GLU A 123 28.67 -17.94 17.12
CA GLU A 123 27.71 -18.18 16.03
C GLU A 123 26.56 -17.16 16.03
N VAL A 124 26.08 -16.78 17.22
CA VAL A 124 25.02 -15.74 17.36
C VAL A 124 25.57 -14.39 16.95
N LEU A 125 26.81 -14.10 17.33
CA LEU A 125 27.49 -12.86 16.97
C LEU A 125 27.64 -12.71 15.44
N ALA A 126 28.01 -13.79 14.74
CA ALA A 126 28.11 -13.82 13.29
C ALA A 126 26.74 -13.69 12.59
N LEU A 127 25.70 -14.33 13.14
CA LEU A 127 24.34 -14.23 12.62
C LEU A 127 23.79 -12.80 12.69
N VAL A 128 24.04 -12.10 13.81
CA VAL A 128 23.59 -10.71 14.00
C VAL A 128 24.28 -9.78 13.00
N LEU A 129 25.58 -9.94 12.75
CA LEU A 129 26.29 -9.16 11.74
C LEU A 129 25.79 -9.46 10.31
N ASP A 130 25.40 -10.70 10.02
CA ASP A 130 24.81 -11.07 8.73
C ASP A 130 23.48 -10.35 8.45
N SER A 131 22.66 -10.18 9.49
CA SER A 131 21.39 -9.44 9.40
C SER A 131 21.57 -7.93 9.23
N ALA A 132 22.76 -7.39 9.52
CA ALA A 132 23.08 -5.97 9.43
C ALA A 132 23.42 -5.49 8.00
N ARG A 133 23.47 -6.39 7.00
CA ARG A 133 23.89 -6.08 5.62
C ARG A 133 23.08 -4.98 4.92
N ASP A 134 21.81 -4.84 5.30
CA ASP A 134 20.89 -3.89 4.69
C ASP A 134 20.95 -2.48 5.32
N LEU A 135 21.74 -2.30 6.39
CA LEU A 135 21.93 -1.01 7.05
C LEU A 135 22.79 -0.06 6.21
N PRO A 136 22.63 1.27 6.38
CA PRO A 136 23.52 2.24 5.75
C PRO A 136 24.98 2.00 6.18
N GLN A 137 25.91 2.18 5.23
CA GLN A 137 27.34 1.86 5.41
C GLN A 137 27.97 2.49 6.67
N THR A 138 27.51 3.68 7.07
CA THR A 138 27.99 4.39 8.26
C THR A 138 27.64 3.69 9.57
N GLU A 139 26.53 2.97 9.61
CA GLU A 139 26.05 2.21 10.77
C GLU A 139 26.66 0.81 10.78
N TYR A 140 26.76 0.18 9.61
CA TYR A 140 27.40 -1.12 9.45
C TYR A 140 28.84 -1.15 9.99
N VAL A 141 29.66 -0.14 9.67
CA VAL A 141 31.06 -0.06 10.14
C VAL A 141 31.15 0.02 11.67
N LYS A 142 30.19 0.67 12.33
CA LYS A 142 30.16 0.75 13.80
C LYS A 142 29.78 -0.59 14.43
N LEU A 143 28.83 -1.32 13.83
CA LEU A 143 28.47 -2.67 14.25
C LEU A 143 29.62 -3.65 14.04
N GLU A 144 30.35 -3.53 12.93
CA GLU A 144 31.55 -4.34 12.66
C GLU A 144 32.62 -4.13 13.73
N GLN A 145 32.86 -2.89 14.15
CA GLN A 145 33.78 -2.61 15.26
C GLN A 145 33.31 -3.26 16.57
N ALA A 146 32.02 -3.09 16.93
CA ALA A 146 31.44 -3.70 18.13
C ALA A 146 31.47 -5.25 18.08
N TYR A 147 31.31 -5.83 16.89
CA TYR A 147 31.45 -7.26 16.65
C TYR A 147 32.86 -7.74 16.98
N GLN A 148 33.91 -7.05 16.50
CA GLN A 148 35.29 -7.45 16.78
C GLN A 148 35.60 -7.36 18.27
N ASP A 149 35.21 -6.26 18.91
CA ASP A 149 35.41 -6.07 20.35
C ASP A 149 34.74 -7.19 21.16
N ARG A 150 33.51 -7.57 20.80
CA ARG A 150 32.80 -8.66 21.49
C ARG A 150 33.43 -10.03 21.20
N ARG A 151 33.84 -10.29 19.96
CA ARG A 151 34.48 -11.55 19.57
C ARG A 151 35.79 -11.76 20.33
N GLU A 152 36.59 -10.72 20.50
CA GLU A 152 37.82 -10.78 21.30
C GLU A 152 37.53 -11.13 22.76
N VAL A 153 36.46 -10.59 23.35
CA VAL A 153 36.04 -10.95 24.71
C VAL A 153 35.60 -12.42 24.82
N LEU A 154 34.92 -12.95 23.79
CA LEU A 154 34.45 -14.34 23.79
C LEU A 154 35.57 -15.35 23.52
N LEU A 155 36.56 -15.02 22.69
CA LEU A 155 37.72 -15.87 22.39
C LEU A 155 38.87 -15.70 23.40
N GLY A 156 38.90 -14.57 24.10
CA GLY A 156 39.93 -14.22 25.08
C GLY A 156 39.56 -14.53 26.54
N ALA A 157 38.35 -15.02 26.82
CA ALA A 157 37.87 -15.47 28.13
C ALA A 157 37.82 -17.00 28.21
#